data_AF-A0A535ITD0-F1
#
_entry.id   AF-A0A535ITD0-F1
#
_cell.length_a   1.000
_cell.length_b   1.000
_cell.length_c   1.000
_cell.angle_alpha   90.00
_cell.angle_beta   90.00
_cell.angle_gamma   90.00
#
_symmetry.space_group_name_H-M   'P 1'
#
loop_
_entity.id
_entity.type
_entity.pdbx_description
1 polymer ?
#
loop_
_entity_poly.entity_id
_entity_poly.type
_entity_poly.pdbx_seq_one_letter_code
_entity_poly.pdbx_strand_id
1 'polypeptide(L)'
;SHRLPLQGPWEVRIIAGPHPDAFAGDALDRLSATACRVSPEIDRMGLRLETPGLRLQPHEILTVPMTAGAVQVTPSGELIVLHVDHQTTGGYPVIATVISADLPLLAQARPGDTVRFRPVGLDEAARARRRISGWLDLDP
;
A
#
# COMPACT_ATOMS: atom_id res chain seq x y z
N SER A 1 -4.24 -6.88 23.45
CA SER A 1 -3.78 -8.06 22.69
C SER A 1 -4.44 -8.06 21.31
N HIS A 2 -3.91 -7.27 20.37
CA HIS A 2 -4.45 -7.20 19.00
C HIS A 2 -3.90 -8.39 18.21
N ARG A 3 -4.60 -9.52 18.19
CA ARG A 3 -4.28 -10.61 17.26
C ARG A 3 -4.69 -10.14 15.87
N LEU A 4 -3.71 -9.94 14.99
CA LEU A 4 -3.97 -9.77 13.56
C LEU A 4 -4.73 -11.02 13.09
N PRO A 5 -5.75 -10.89 12.23
CA PRO A 5 -6.50 -12.05 11.75
C PRO A 5 -5.53 -13.07 11.15
N LEU A 6 -5.62 -14.32 11.60
CA LEU A 6 -4.70 -15.39 11.20
C LEU A 6 -4.87 -15.77 9.72
N GLN A 7 -6.02 -15.43 9.12
CA GLN A 7 -6.35 -15.63 7.71
C GLN A 7 -7.40 -14.61 7.24
N GLY A 8 -7.28 -14.17 5.99
CA GLY A 8 -8.28 -13.45 5.21
C GLY A 8 -7.70 -13.13 3.83
N PRO A 9 -8.46 -12.50 2.91
CA PRO A 9 -7.85 -11.42 2.17
C PRO A 9 -7.51 -10.30 3.17
N TRP A 10 -6.24 -9.92 3.26
CA TRP A 10 -5.73 -8.82 4.09
C TRP A 10 -6.31 -7.51 3.57
N GLU A 11 -7.26 -6.90 4.29
CA GLU A 11 -7.74 -5.56 3.96
C GLU A 11 -6.79 -4.51 4.56
N VAL A 12 -6.26 -3.63 3.72
CA VAL A 12 -5.35 -2.54 4.11
C VAL A 12 -5.89 -1.20 3.64
N ARG A 13 -5.79 -0.21 4.53
CA ARG A 13 -6.28 1.14 4.25
C ARG A 13 -5.25 1.96 3.49
N ILE A 14 -5.72 2.71 2.50
CA ILE A 14 -4.90 3.56 1.65
C ILE A 14 -5.45 4.99 1.56
N ILE A 15 -4.55 5.95 1.38
CA ILE A 15 -4.86 7.33 0.99
C ILE A 15 -4.45 7.51 -0.47
N ALA A 16 -5.28 8.18 -1.28
CA ALA A 16 -5.01 8.41 -2.69
C ALA A 16 -3.74 9.24 -2.95
N GLY A 17 -3.08 8.99 -4.09
CA GLY A 17 -1.93 9.76 -4.54
C GLY A 17 -0.59 9.34 -3.89
N PRO A 18 0.48 10.13 -4.08
CA PRO A 18 0.49 11.55 -4.48
C PRO A 18 0.41 11.87 -5.98
N HIS A 19 0.33 10.88 -6.88
CA HIS A 19 0.39 11.13 -8.33
C HIS A 19 -0.94 10.85 -9.05
N PRO A 20 -2.07 11.47 -8.67
CA PRO A 20 -3.38 11.16 -9.27
C PRO A 20 -3.39 11.39 -10.79
N ASP A 21 -2.72 12.44 -11.26
CA ASP A 21 -2.67 12.83 -12.68
C ASP A 21 -1.91 11.82 -13.55
N ALA A 22 -1.12 10.93 -12.94
CA ALA A 22 -0.47 9.85 -13.67
C ALA A 22 -1.45 8.75 -14.09
N PHE A 23 -2.66 8.69 -13.52
CA PHE A 23 -3.61 7.60 -13.71
C PHE A 23 -4.94 8.08 -14.31
N ALA A 24 -5.71 7.15 -14.85
CA ALA A 24 -7.11 7.40 -15.19
C ALA A 24 -7.92 7.74 -13.92
N GLY A 25 -8.96 8.57 -14.07
CA GLY A 25 -9.76 9.04 -12.93
C GLY A 25 -10.48 7.95 -12.14
N ASP A 26 -10.67 6.76 -12.74
CA ASP A 26 -11.29 5.59 -12.11
C ASP A 26 -10.27 4.58 -11.53
N ALA A 27 -8.97 4.88 -11.62
CA ALA A 27 -7.92 3.92 -11.29
C ALA A 27 -7.95 3.48 -9.83
N LEU A 28 -8.23 4.41 -8.90
CA LEU A 28 -8.32 4.11 -7.47
C LEU A 28 -9.53 3.24 -7.15
N ASP A 29 -10.67 3.50 -7.78
CA ASP A 29 -11.89 2.70 -7.60
C ASP A 29 -11.69 1.27 -8.10
N ARG A 30 -11.06 1.14 -9.28
CA ARG A 30 -10.70 -0.16 -9.86
C ARG A 30 -9.69 -0.91 -9.00
N LEU A 31 -8.69 -0.22 -8.45
CA LEU A 31 -7.75 -0.79 -7.49
C LEU A 31 -8.48 -1.34 -6.25
N SER A 32 -9.39 -0.56 -5.69
CA SER A 32 -10.12 -0.90 -4.46
C SER A 32 -11.09 -2.07 -4.65
N ALA A 33 -11.64 -2.23 -5.86
CA ALA A 33 -12.48 -3.37 -6.23
C ALA A 33 -11.67 -4.67 -6.44
N THR A 34 -10.36 -4.56 -6.67
CA THR A 34 -9.51 -5.69 -7.09
C THR A 34 -8.89 -6.42 -5.91
N ALA A 35 -8.97 -7.76 -5.93
CA ALA A 35 -8.16 -8.61 -5.07
C ALA A 35 -6.75 -8.74 -5.67
N CYS A 36 -5.74 -8.31 -4.94
CA CYS A 36 -4.35 -8.34 -5.36
C CYS A 36 -3.66 -9.55 -4.72
N ARG A 37 -2.94 -10.35 -5.48
CA ARG A 37 -2.25 -11.54 -4.99
C ARG A 37 -0.80 -11.21 -4.69
N VAL A 38 -0.31 -11.62 -3.52
CA VAL A 38 1.09 -11.47 -3.15
C VAL A 38 1.94 -12.40 -4.00
N SER A 39 2.88 -11.82 -4.75
CA SER A 39 3.82 -12.59 -5.56
C SER A 39 4.92 -13.24 -4.69
N PRO A 40 5.66 -14.23 -5.22
CA PRO A 40 6.85 -14.75 -4.56
C PRO A 40 7.99 -13.74 -4.42
N GLU A 41 7.97 -12.65 -5.19
CA GLU A 41 8.96 -11.57 -5.13
C GLU A 41 8.63 -10.63 -3.96
N ILE A 42 9.07 -11.03 -2.77
CA ILE A 42 8.91 -10.28 -1.53
C ILE A 42 10.25 -10.15 -0.81
N ASP A 43 10.57 -8.93 -0.39
CA ASP A 43 11.72 -8.67 0.46
C ASP A 43 11.45 -7.52 1.45
N ARG A 44 12.50 -7.02 2.10
CA ARG A 44 12.38 -5.92 3.05
C ARG A 44 12.24 -4.55 2.37
N MET A 45 12.52 -4.45 1.07
CA MET A 45 12.34 -3.23 0.27
C MET A 45 10.89 -3.08 -0.17
N GLY A 46 10.20 -4.17 -0.49
CA GLY A 46 8.79 -4.09 -0.85
C GLY A 46 8.08 -5.41 -1.10
N LEU A 47 6.78 -5.26 -1.36
CA LEU A 47 5.83 -6.32 -1.64
C LEU A 47 5.30 -6.14 -3.06
N ARG A 48 5.67 -7.05 -3.97
CA ARG A 48 5.10 -7.06 -5.32
C ARG A 48 3.77 -7.80 -5.32
N LEU A 49 2.74 -7.16 -5.88
CA LEU A 49 1.40 -7.72 -6.00
C LEU A 49 1.03 -7.92 -7.47
N GLU A 50 0.59 -9.13 -7.77
CA GLU A 50 -0.10 -9.47 -9.01
C GLU A 50 -1.54 -8.93 -8.91
N THR A 51 -2.02 -8.27 -9.96
CA THR A 51 -3.38 -7.73 -10.00
C THR A 51 -4.18 -8.32 -11.17
N PRO A 52 -4.60 -9.60 -11.09
CA PRO A 52 -5.31 -10.26 -12.18
C PRO A 52 -6.55 -9.45 -12.60
N GLY A 53 -6.62 -9.05 -13.87
CA GLY A 53 -7.74 -8.28 -14.42
C GLY A 53 -7.70 -6.77 -14.20
N LEU A 54 -6.77 -6.26 -13.39
CA LEU A 54 -6.51 -4.83 -13.25
C LEU A 54 -5.27 -4.48 -14.06
N ARG A 55 -5.48 -3.72 -15.14
CA ARG A 55 -4.40 -3.07 -15.89
C ARG A 55 -4.44 -1.57 -15.62
N LEU A 56 -3.41 -1.09 -14.93
CA LEU A 56 -3.13 0.33 -14.75
C LEU A 56 -2.04 0.72 -15.74
N GLN A 57 -2.27 1.80 -16.49
CA GLN A 57 -1.30 2.35 -17.43
C GLN A 57 -0.94 3.74 -16.97
N PRO A 58 0.07 3.88 -16.10
CA PRO A 58 0.42 5.18 -15.60
C PRO A 58 1.25 5.97 -16.61
N HIS A 59 1.16 7.30 -16.53
CA HIS A 59 2.13 8.19 -17.15
C HIS A 59 3.42 8.20 -16.33
N GLU A 60 4.56 8.33 -17.01
CA GLU A 60 5.86 8.44 -16.36
C GLU A 60 5.94 9.72 -15.50
N ILE A 61 6.69 9.63 -14.41
CA ILE A 61 7.00 10.76 -13.54
C ILE A 61 8.52 10.94 -13.43
N LEU A 62 8.94 12.13 -13.02
CA LEU A 62 10.32 12.33 -12.59
C LEU A 62 10.58 11.55 -11.29
N THR A 63 11.85 11.24 -11.04
CA THR A 63 12.27 10.64 -9.77
C THR A 63 11.94 11.57 -8.60
N VAL A 64 11.20 11.07 -7.61
CA VAL A 64 10.79 11.82 -6.42
C VAL A 64 11.08 11.03 -5.14
N PRO A 65 11.06 11.70 -3.96
CA PRO A 65 11.20 11.01 -2.68
C PRO A 65 10.10 9.98 -2.45
N MET A 66 10.46 8.86 -1.83
CA MET A 66 9.54 7.76 -1.54
C MET A 66 9.35 7.55 -0.04
N THR A 67 8.16 7.07 0.33
CA THR A 67 7.82 6.74 1.72
C THR A 67 7.38 5.28 1.82
N ALA A 68 7.60 4.67 2.99
CA ALA A 68 7.06 3.36 3.29
C ALA A 68 5.53 3.40 3.18
N GLY A 69 4.96 2.40 2.52
CA GLY A 69 3.54 2.34 2.17
C GLY A 69 3.19 2.88 0.79
N ALA A 70 4.09 3.56 0.08
CA ALA A 70 3.83 3.98 -1.29
C ALA A 70 3.50 2.75 -2.16
N VAL A 71 2.35 2.81 -2.85
CA VAL A 71 1.91 1.79 -3.81
C VAL A 71 2.29 2.28 -5.20
N GLN A 72 3.48 1.87 -5.64
CA GLN A 72 3.99 2.15 -6.96
C GLN A 72 3.32 1.27 -8.01
N VAL A 73 3.15 1.81 -9.21
CA VAL A 73 2.67 1.06 -10.38
C VAL A 73 3.77 1.01 -11.42
N THR A 74 4.19 -0.19 -11.80
CA THR A 74 5.22 -0.41 -12.82
C THR A 74 4.66 -0.13 -14.23
N PRO A 75 5.53 0.02 -15.27
CA PRO A 75 5.07 0.09 -16.66
C PRO A 75 4.28 -1.14 -17.14
N SER A 76 4.53 -2.32 -16.53
CA SER A 76 3.77 -3.55 -16.77
C SER A 76 2.38 -3.54 -16.12
N GLY A 77 2.10 -2.58 -15.23
CA GLY A 77 0.84 -2.44 -14.49
C GLY A 77 0.79 -3.22 -13.18
N GLU A 78 1.90 -3.79 -12.73
CA GLU A 78 2.02 -4.49 -11.45
C GLU A 78 2.19 -3.48 -10.31
N LEU A 79 1.80 -3.87 -9.09
CA LEU A 79 1.95 -3.01 -7.93
C LEU A 79 3.18 -3.40 -7.12
N ILE A 80 3.86 -2.40 -6.57
CA ILE A 80 4.91 -2.58 -5.59
C ILE A 80 4.54 -1.72 -4.38
N VAL A 81 4.27 -2.35 -3.23
CA VAL A 81 4.13 -1.63 -1.97
C VAL A 81 5.49 -1.51 -1.30
N LEU A 82 5.96 -0.29 -1.06
CA LEU A 82 7.25 -0.05 -0.44
C LEU A 82 7.22 -0.37 1.06
N HIS A 83 8.20 -1.15 1.52
CA HIS A 83 8.40 -1.50 2.93
C HIS A 83 9.42 -0.55 3.59
N VAL A 84 9.89 -0.88 4.79
CA VAL A 84 10.70 0.02 5.62
C VAL A 84 12.15 0.18 5.14
N ASP A 85 12.67 -0.77 4.36
CA ASP A 85 14.02 -0.70 3.79
C ASP A 85 13.98 -0.24 2.31
N HIS A 86 12.90 0.45 1.90
CA HIS A 86 12.72 0.91 0.53
C HIS A 86 13.78 1.95 0.13
N GLN A 87 13.96 2.12 -1.18
CA GLN A 87 14.82 3.16 -1.71
C GLN A 87 14.29 4.55 -1.32
N THR A 88 15.20 5.48 -1.09
CA THR A 88 14.86 6.87 -0.71
C THR A 88 14.14 7.63 -1.83
N THR A 89 14.37 7.24 -3.09
CA THR A 89 13.75 7.82 -4.28
C THR A 89 13.25 6.74 -5.23
N GLY A 90 12.31 7.10 -6.10
CA GLY A 90 11.78 6.20 -7.12
C GLY A 90 11.18 6.97 -8.30
N GLY A 91 11.20 6.34 -9.48
CA GLY A 91 10.63 6.89 -10.72
C GLY A 91 9.27 6.30 -11.10
N TYR A 92 8.73 5.37 -10.30
CA TYR A 92 7.41 4.82 -10.55
C TYR A 92 6.31 5.67 -9.90
N PRO A 93 5.24 5.99 -10.63
CA PRO A 93 4.11 6.74 -10.11
C PRO A 93 3.39 5.96 -9.02
N VAL A 94 2.80 6.73 -8.11
CA VAL A 94 2.23 6.22 -6.86
C VAL A 94 0.75 6.51 -6.88
N ILE A 95 -0.05 5.45 -7.00
CA ILE A 95 -1.51 5.54 -7.08
C ILE A 95 -2.14 5.83 -5.71
N ALA A 96 -1.52 5.31 -4.65
CA ALA A 96 -1.97 5.47 -3.28
C ALA A 96 -0.84 5.19 -2.29
N THR A 97 -1.05 5.54 -1.03
CA THR A 97 -0.14 5.25 0.08
C THR A 97 -0.89 4.47 1.17
N VAL A 98 -0.38 3.30 1.53
CA VAL A 98 -0.85 2.51 2.68
C VAL A 98 -0.59 3.29 3.96
N ILE A 99 -1.60 3.37 4.82
CA ILE A 99 -1.45 4.11 6.08
C ILE A 99 -0.44 3.41 6.99
N SER A 100 0.33 4.19 7.74
CA SER A 100 1.35 3.67 8.66
C SER A 100 0.80 2.66 9.69
N ALA A 101 -0.47 2.78 10.07
CA ALA A 101 -1.11 1.84 11.00
C ALA A 101 -1.28 0.42 10.44
N ASP A 102 -1.29 0.26 9.11
CA ASP A 102 -1.54 -1.01 8.44
C ASP A 102 -0.26 -1.61 7.83
N LEU A 103 0.86 -0.87 7.83
CA LEU A 103 2.16 -1.41 7.37
C LEU A 103 2.60 -2.69 8.10
N PRO A 104 2.42 -2.82 9.44
CA PRO A 104 2.76 -4.07 10.12
C PRO A 104 1.92 -5.27 9.64
N LEU A 105 0.70 -5.04 9.12
CA LEU A 105 -0.13 -6.09 8.54
C LEU A 105 0.48 -6.59 7.23
N LEU A 106 0.88 -5.69 6.33
CA LEU A 106 1.54 -6.05 5.07
C LEU A 106 2.89 -6.73 5.28
N ALA A 107 3.63 -6.34 6.31
CA ALA A 107 4.89 -6.99 6.65
C ALA A 107 4.73 -8.46 7.08
N GLN A 108 3.51 -8.91 7.40
CA GLN A 108 3.20 -10.31 7.70
C GLN A 108 2.67 -11.11 6.50
N ALA A 109 2.41 -10.44 5.37
CA ALA A 109 1.87 -11.08 4.17
C ALA A 109 2.88 -12.07 3.57
N ARG A 110 2.37 -13.16 3.00
CA ARG A 110 3.15 -14.26 2.42
C ARG A 110 2.81 -14.47 0.96
N PRO A 111 3.72 -15.03 0.14
CA PRO A 111 3.41 -15.44 -1.22
C PRO A 111 2.12 -16.27 -1.30
N GLY A 112 1.21 -15.88 -2.19
CA GLY A 112 -0.10 -16.51 -2.35
C GLY A 112 -1.23 -15.88 -1.51
N ASP A 113 -0.92 -15.05 -0.53
CA ASP A 113 -1.93 -14.29 0.20
C ASP A 113 -2.66 -13.31 -0.74
N THR A 114 -3.88 -12.94 -0.35
CA THR A 114 -4.67 -11.94 -1.05
C THR A 114 -4.71 -10.65 -0.23
N VAL A 115 -4.52 -9.51 -0.88
CA VAL A 115 -4.60 -8.16 -0.30
C VAL A 115 -5.72 -7.39 -1.00
N ARG A 116 -6.54 -6.67 -0.24
CA ARG A 116 -7.53 -5.73 -0.76
C ARG A 116 -7.26 -4.34 -0.20
N PHE A 117 -7.40 -3.34 -1.07
CA PHE A 117 -7.18 -1.95 -0.68
C PHE A 117 -8.50 -1.26 -0.39
N ARG A 118 -8.57 -0.55 0.74
CA ARG A 118 -9.72 0.27 1.13
C ARG A 118 -9.32 1.74 1.23
N PRO A 119 -9.84 2.63 0.37
CA PRO A 119 -9.62 4.06 0.48
C PRO A 119 -10.16 4.62 1.80
N VAL A 120 -9.37 5.51 2.42
CA VAL A 120 -9.75 6.23 3.64
C VAL A 120 -9.33 7.70 3.55
N GLY A 121 -10.02 8.55 4.31
CA GLY A 121 -9.61 9.93 4.54
C GLY A 121 -8.51 10.07 5.59
N LEU A 122 -7.85 11.22 5.59
CA LEU A 122 -6.78 11.58 6.55
C LEU A 122 -7.24 11.44 8.01
N ASP A 123 -8.48 11.81 8.32
CA ASP A 123 -9.02 11.71 9.67
C ASP A 123 -9.08 10.27 10.20
N GLU A 124 -9.52 9.32 9.36
CA GLU A 124 -9.53 7.91 9.72
C GLU A 124 -8.11 7.36 9.87
N ALA A 125 -7.22 7.71 8.96
CA ALA A 125 -5.81 7.33 9.03
C ALA A 125 -5.14 7.85 10.31
N ALA A 126 -5.38 9.11 10.68
CA ALA A 126 -4.84 9.72 11.89
C ALA A 126 -5.40 9.07 13.16
N ARG A 127 -6.71 8.76 13.19
CA ARG A 127 -7.32 7.98 14.30
C ARG A 127 -6.71 6.59 14.41
N ALA A 128 -6.51 5.89 13.29
CA ALA A 128 -5.89 4.57 13.28
C ALA A 128 -4.46 4.62 13.83
N ARG A 129 -3.68 5.64 13.42
CA ARG A 129 -2.32 5.85 13.91
C ARG A 129 -2.27 6.10 15.42
N ARG A 130 -3.15 6.95 15.95
CA ARG A 130 -3.25 7.19 17.40
C ARG A 130 -3.63 5.94 18.19
N ARG A 131 -4.48 5.07 17.65
CA ARG A 131 -4.86 3.82 18.34
C ARG A 131 -3.68 2.87 18.53
N ILE A 132 -2.74 2.82 17.58
CA ILE A 132 -1.55 1.98 17.71
C ILE A 132 -0.44 2.65 18.53
N SER A 133 -0.39 3.99 18.56
CA SER A 133 0.61 4.74 19.34
C SER A 133 0.16 5.08 20.76
N GLY A 134 -1.13 4.98 21.08
CA GLY A 134 -1.65 5.39 22.40
C GLY A 134 -1.12 4.57 23.58
N TRP A 135 -0.43 3.46 23.33
CA TRP A 135 0.34 2.73 24.35
C TRP A 135 1.72 3.35 24.65
N LEU A 136 2.24 4.21 23.76
CA LEU A 136 3.47 4.98 23.91
C LEU A 136 3.23 6.35 24.58
N ASP A 137 1.98 6.81 24.64
CA ASP A 137 1.58 8.06 25.32
C ASP A 137 1.28 7.84 26.81
N LEU A 138 1.46 6.61 27.31
CA LEU A 138 1.57 6.32 28.73
C LEU A 138 3.06 6.32 29.09
N ASP A 139 3.54 7.38 29.74
CA ASP A 139 4.68 7.32 30.66
C ASP A 139 4.77 8.63 31.48
N PRO A 140 5.23 8.58 32.75
CA PRO A 140 6.28 7.71 33.27
C PRO A 140 5.90 6.75 34.42
#